data_AF-A0A8S1HHT9-F1
#
_entry.id   AF-A0A8S1HHT9-F1
#
_cell.length_a   1.000
_cell.length_b   1.000
_cell.length_c   1.000
_cell.angle_alpha   90.00
_cell.angle_beta   90.00
_cell.angle_gamma   90.00
#
_symmetry.space_group_name_H-M   'P 1'
#
loop_
_entity.id
_entity.type
_entity.pdbx_description
1 polymer ?
#
loop_
_entity_poly.entity_id
_entity_poly.type
_entity_poly.pdbx_seq_one_letter_code
_entity_poly.pdbx_strand_id
1 'polypeptide(L)'
;MGNLITRFKQDPDEVESAGNLTDYEIQSSMKKNNRKRKSGNSQSDNSSSKITKLDTTSYVYDKLFMKGEGSDFSVIALGERWKLHKLYLKQCSYFEALLDGVWKDSGDEVLHLEINDENVTIEGLNAVFGSLYNNEILLDVENIGGILAAAFLVGLDSVIDRCSEMMSEGMTMHNVINFYQIAERYALLKVREKFSQVFGNKFLPFYEMSQDTERNE
;
A
#
# COMPACT_ATOMS: atom_id res chain seq x y z
N MET A 1 -14.50 18.92 29.39
CA MET A 1 -14.45 20.32 28.90
C MET A 1 -12.99 20.70 28.74
N GLY A 2 -12.53 21.01 27.53
CA GLY A 2 -11.15 21.46 27.27
C GLY A 2 -10.47 20.70 26.12
N ASN A 3 -10.59 21.22 24.90
CA ASN A 3 -9.81 20.75 23.75
C ASN A 3 -8.38 21.30 23.84
N LEU A 4 -7.41 20.60 23.22
CA LEU A 4 -6.16 21.22 22.79
C LEU A 4 -5.84 20.81 21.33
N ILE A 5 -6.17 21.70 20.40
CA ILE A 5 -5.67 21.68 19.02
C ILE A 5 -4.62 22.77 18.93
N THR A 6 -3.36 22.41 18.68
CA THR A 6 -2.30 23.38 18.37
C THR A 6 -1.96 23.33 16.88
N ARG A 7 -2.42 24.35 16.15
CA ARG A 7 -2.06 24.60 14.75
C ARG A 7 -0.63 25.12 14.69
N PHE A 8 0.22 24.53 13.85
CA PHE A 8 1.41 25.22 13.36
C PHE A 8 1.01 26.24 12.30
N LYS A 9 1.62 27.43 12.36
CA LYS A 9 1.47 28.52 11.42
C LYS A 9 2.87 28.93 10.98
N GLN A 10 3.05 29.15 9.69
CA GLN A 10 4.35 29.36 9.05
C GLN A 10 4.23 30.61 8.18
N ASP A 11 5.19 31.52 8.30
CA ASP A 11 5.41 32.70 7.45
C ASP A 11 6.94 32.96 7.37
N PRO A 12 7.47 33.64 6.33
CA PRO A 12 8.82 33.34 5.80
C PRO A 12 9.85 34.50 5.91
N ASP A 13 10.98 34.32 5.21
CA ASP A 13 12.05 35.28 4.83
C ASP A 13 13.24 35.50 5.80
N GLU A 14 14.40 34.87 5.53
CA GLU A 14 15.68 35.54 5.22
C GLU A 14 16.80 34.57 4.74
N VAL A 15 17.92 35.11 4.22
CA VAL A 15 18.94 34.47 3.32
C VAL A 15 20.40 34.85 3.74
N GLU A 16 21.52 34.34 3.19
CA GLU A 16 21.85 33.62 1.94
C GLU A 16 23.17 32.78 2.05
N SER A 17 23.43 31.86 1.09
CA SER A 17 24.77 31.42 0.59
C SER A 17 25.81 30.73 1.53
N ALA A 18 26.69 29.82 1.08
CA ALA A 18 26.86 29.10 -0.21
C ALA A 18 27.79 27.87 -0.02
N GLY A 19 27.69 26.86 -0.90
CA GLY A 19 28.65 25.73 -0.96
C GLY A 19 28.17 24.51 -1.76
N ASN A 20 28.50 24.45 -3.05
CA ASN A 20 27.99 23.45 -4.02
C ASN A 20 28.70 22.08 -3.98
N LEU A 21 28.06 21.09 -4.63
CA LEU A 21 28.55 19.90 -5.38
C LEU A 21 27.65 18.67 -5.02
N THR A 22 26.99 17.92 -5.93
CA THR A 22 26.81 17.96 -7.40
C THR A 22 25.50 17.26 -7.80
N ASP A 23 24.91 17.64 -8.94
CA ASP A 23 23.66 17.10 -9.48
C ASP A 23 23.74 15.66 -10.02
N TYR A 24 22.58 14.99 -10.09
CA TYR A 24 22.17 14.20 -11.27
C TYR A 24 20.63 13.99 -11.30
N GLU A 25 19.90 14.95 -11.86
CA GLU A 25 18.52 14.74 -12.31
C GLU A 25 18.47 14.51 -13.83
N ILE A 26 17.62 13.59 -14.30
CA ILE A 26 17.27 13.47 -15.73
C ILE A 26 15.79 13.77 -15.91
N GLN A 27 15.47 15.01 -16.27
CA GLN A 27 14.12 15.42 -16.61
C GLN A 27 13.75 15.02 -18.03
N SER A 28 12.60 14.36 -18.20
CA SER A 28 12.06 14.05 -19.53
C SER A 28 11.33 15.26 -20.13
N SER A 29 11.75 15.69 -21.32
CA SER A 29 11.11 16.79 -22.07
C SER A 29 10.26 16.28 -23.22
N MET A 30 8.96 16.53 -23.18
CA MET A 30 8.05 16.27 -24.30
C MET A 30 8.28 17.27 -25.44
N LYS A 31 8.58 16.80 -26.66
CA LYS A 31 8.35 17.59 -27.89
C LYS A 31 7.68 16.76 -28.99
N LYS A 32 6.51 17.26 -29.43
CA LYS A 32 5.75 16.79 -30.61
C LYS A 32 6.60 16.94 -31.86
N ASN A 33 6.48 16.04 -32.84
CA ASN A 33 7.03 16.28 -34.17
C ASN A 33 6.18 15.72 -35.32
N ASN A 34 6.05 16.53 -36.38
CA ASN A 34 5.26 16.26 -37.57
C ASN A 34 5.92 15.20 -38.47
N ARG A 35 5.12 14.30 -39.06
CA ARG A 35 5.60 13.32 -40.04
C ARG A 35 5.62 13.92 -41.46
N LYS A 36 6.82 14.04 -42.06
CA LYS A 36 7.00 14.19 -43.52
C LYS A 36 7.90 13.06 -44.03
N ARG A 37 7.69 12.63 -45.28
CA ARG A 37 7.99 11.27 -45.77
C ARG A 37 9.39 11.16 -46.40
N LYS A 38 9.96 9.93 -46.36
CA LYS A 38 10.42 9.12 -47.52
C LYS A 38 11.88 8.62 -47.48
N SER A 39 12.00 7.29 -47.35
CA SER A 39 12.94 6.37 -48.01
C SER A 39 14.43 6.73 -48.18
N GLY A 40 15.30 5.96 -47.51
CA GLY A 40 16.73 5.81 -47.83
C GLY A 40 17.28 4.58 -47.11
N ASN A 41 17.98 3.70 -47.82
CA ASN A 41 18.50 2.44 -47.27
C ASN A 41 19.85 2.67 -46.55
N SER A 42 19.95 2.26 -45.30
CA SER A 42 21.23 2.17 -44.57
C SER A 42 21.13 1.05 -43.54
N GLN A 43 22.05 0.08 -43.60
CA GLN A 43 22.17 -0.96 -42.59
C GLN A 43 22.43 -0.31 -41.21
N SER A 44 21.63 -0.68 -40.22
CA SER A 44 21.85 -0.32 -38.81
C SER A 44 21.77 -1.59 -37.98
N ASP A 45 22.79 -1.84 -37.16
CA ASP A 45 22.92 -3.07 -36.39
C ASP A 45 21.69 -3.38 -35.53
N ASN A 46 21.10 -4.55 -35.76
CA ASN A 46 19.95 -5.03 -35.00
C ASN A 46 20.40 -5.56 -33.62
N SER A 47 20.73 -4.63 -32.72
CA SER A 47 20.95 -4.91 -31.31
C SER A 47 19.62 -5.31 -30.64
N SER A 48 19.24 -6.57 -30.85
CA SER A 48 18.02 -7.19 -30.31
C SER A 48 18.13 -7.49 -28.81
N SER A 49 18.43 -6.46 -28.03
CA SER A 49 18.49 -6.50 -26.56
C SER A 49 17.15 -6.96 -25.98
N LYS A 50 17.16 -8.12 -25.32
CA LYS A 50 16.00 -8.69 -24.63
C LYS A 50 16.13 -8.45 -23.13
N ILE A 51 15.11 -7.88 -22.53
CA ILE A 51 14.98 -7.75 -21.08
C ILE A 51 14.12 -8.92 -20.58
N THR A 52 14.56 -9.60 -19.51
CA THR A 52 13.88 -10.76 -18.92
C THR A 52 13.85 -10.63 -17.40
N LYS A 53 12.69 -10.87 -16.76
CA LYS A 53 12.56 -10.89 -15.29
C LYS A 53 13.42 -12.04 -14.73
N LEU A 54 14.21 -11.75 -13.69
CA LEU A 54 14.94 -12.76 -12.92
C LEU A 54 14.17 -13.05 -11.62
N ASP A 55 14.30 -14.27 -11.11
CA ASP A 55 13.63 -14.74 -9.89
C ASP A 55 14.55 -14.66 -8.66
N THR A 56 15.08 -13.48 -8.39
CA THR A 56 15.91 -13.23 -7.19
C THR A 56 15.03 -13.12 -5.93
N THR A 57 13.77 -12.70 -6.08
CA THR A 57 12.82 -12.51 -4.98
C THR A 57 12.52 -13.81 -4.23
N SER A 58 12.39 -14.95 -4.92
CA SER A 58 12.16 -16.24 -4.25
C SER A 58 13.30 -16.63 -3.29
N TYR A 59 14.56 -16.37 -3.67
CA TYR A 59 15.72 -16.60 -2.79
C TYR A 59 15.74 -15.63 -1.60
N VAL A 60 15.49 -14.34 -1.86
CA VAL A 60 15.45 -13.29 -0.82
C VAL A 60 14.35 -13.59 0.21
N TYR A 61 13.16 -14.01 -0.23
CA TYR A 61 12.04 -14.36 0.63
C TYR A 61 12.33 -15.59 1.52
N ASP A 62 12.82 -16.70 0.95
CA ASP A 62 13.20 -17.89 1.74
C ASP A 62 14.29 -17.59 2.77
N LYS A 63 15.28 -16.79 2.40
CA LYS A 63 16.46 -16.53 3.24
C LYS A 63 16.24 -15.45 4.29
N LEU A 64 15.76 -14.29 3.88
CA LEU A 64 15.67 -13.13 4.76
C LEU A 64 14.37 -13.10 5.55
N PHE A 65 13.24 -13.52 4.96
CA PHE A 65 11.95 -13.51 5.65
C PHE A 65 11.68 -14.84 6.37
N MET A 66 11.61 -15.96 5.62
CA MET A 66 11.18 -17.24 6.20
C MET A 66 12.19 -17.82 7.22
N LYS A 67 13.49 -17.57 7.04
CA LYS A 67 14.56 -18.06 7.95
C LYS A 67 15.11 -16.99 8.89
N GLY A 68 14.89 -15.71 8.61
CA GLY A 68 15.47 -14.60 9.37
C GLY A 68 17.00 -14.59 9.35
N GLU A 69 17.63 -15.02 8.25
CA GLU A 69 19.10 -15.01 8.13
C GLU A 69 19.61 -13.57 8.02
N GLY A 70 20.31 -13.08 9.06
CA GLY A 70 20.91 -11.73 9.08
C GLY A 70 20.01 -10.62 9.65
N SER A 71 18.87 -10.96 10.26
CA SER A 71 17.94 -9.99 10.86
C SER A 71 18.59 -9.14 11.96
N ASP A 72 18.43 -7.82 11.85
CA ASP A 72 18.89 -6.79 12.80
C ASP A 72 17.72 -6.13 13.57
N PHE A 73 16.50 -6.66 13.40
CA PHE A 73 15.31 -6.24 14.13
C PHE A 73 14.33 -7.40 14.33
N SER A 74 13.44 -7.26 15.31
CA SER A 74 12.33 -8.18 15.55
C SER A 74 11.07 -7.41 15.92
N VAL A 75 9.95 -7.80 15.35
CA VAL A 75 8.62 -7.33 15.75
C VAL A 75 7.92 -8.45 16.51
N ILE A 76 7.36 -8.13 17.68
CA ILE A 76 6.48 -9.02 18.44
C ILE A 76 5.09 -8.38 18.49
N ALA A 77 4.09 -9.08 17.97
CA ALA A 77 2.69 -8.65 17.97
C ALA A 77 1.77 -9.86 17.97
N LEU A 78 0.59 -9.77 18.60
CA LEU A 78 -0.41 -10.85 18.69
C LEU A 78 0.13 -12.20 19.24
N GLY A 79 1.25 -12.18 19.97
CA GLY A 79 1.95 -13.36 20.48
C GLY A 79 2.96 -14.00 19.52
N GLU A 80 3.04 -13.54 18.27
CA GLU A 80 3.97 -14.03 17.25
C GLU A 80 5.22 -13.13 17.12
N ARG A 81 6.32 -13.66 16.57
CA ARG A 81 7.60 -12.95 16.45
C ARG A 81 8.22 -13.05 15.06
N TRP A 82 8.20 -11.93 14.34
CA TRP A 82 8.87 -11.79 13.05
C TRP A 82 10.31 -11.31 13.24
N LYS A 83 11.27 -12.05 12.70
CA LYS A 83 12.67 -11.60 12.54
C LYS A 83 12.77 -10.85 11.21
N LEU A 84 13.13 -9.58 11.27
CA LEU A 84 13.02 -8.64 10.16
C LEU A 84 14.32 -7.84 10.01
N HIS A 85 14.37 -7.00 8.98
CA HIS A 85 15.54 -6.22 8.62
C HIS A 85 15.17 -4.74 8.57
N LYS A 86 15.89 -3.87 9.30
CA LYS A 86 15.61 -2.41 9.36
C LYS A 86 15.51 -1.80 7.97
N LEU A 87 16.41 -2.18 7.05
CA LEU A 87 16.40 -1.74 5.66
C LEU A 87 15.08 -2.04 4.92
N TYR A 88 14.51 -3.22 5.12
CA TYR A 88 13.26 -3.64 4.47
C TYR A 88 12.04 -3.01 5.14
N LEU A 89 12.07 -2.88 6.47
CA LEU A 89 11.02 -2.25 7.27
C LEU A 89 10.84 -0.77 6.91
N LYS A 90 11.89 -0.04 6.54
CA LYS A 90 11.81 1.37 6.10
C LYS A 90 10.98 1.61 4.83
N GLN A 91 10.53 0.57 4.12
CA GLN A 91 9.52 0.70 3.07
C GLN A 91 8.11 1.04 3.62
N CYS A 92 7.91 0.82 4.92
CA CYS A 92 6.67 1.10 5.65
C CYS A 92 6.84 2.40 6.44
N SER A 93 5.97 3.39 6.22
CA SER A 93 6.11 4.73 6.79
C SER A 93 6.13 4.78 8.33
N TYR A 94 5.41 3.88 9.00
CA TYR A 94 5.48 3.72 10.47
C TYR A 94 6.91 3.38 10.93
N PHE A 95 7.55 2.41 10.27
CA PHE A 95 8.87 1.94 10.66
C PHE A 95 9.98 2.89 10.20
N GLU A 96 9.81 3.59 9.08
CA GLU A 96 10.70 4.69 8.69
C GLU A 96 10.73 5.78 9.79
N ALA A 97 9.56 6.30 10.17
CA ALA A 97 9.44 7.32 11.22
C ALA A 97 9.95 6.84 12.59
N LEU A 98 9.73 5.56 12.92
CA LEU A 98 10.22 4.95 14.16
C LEU A 98 11.76 4.86 14.17
N LEU A 99 12.34 4.26 13.11
CA LEU A 99 13.76 3.92 13.01
C LEU A 99 14.66 5.11 12.66
N ASP A 100 14.14 6.20 12.08
CA ASP A 100 14.88 7.46 11.92
C ASP A 100 14.54 8.51 12.98
N GLY A 101 13.51 8.26 13.78
CA GLY A 101 13.13 9.08 14.93
C GLY A 101 13.58 8.47 16.26
N VAL A 102 12.60 8.15 17.11
CA VAL A 102 12.80 7.75 18.51
C VAL A 102 13.65 6.49 18.74
N TRP A 103 13.79 5.61 17.74
CA TRP A 103 14.59 4.38 17.83
C TRP A 103 15.90 4.43 17.03
N LYS A 104 16.26 5.58 16.45
CA LYS A 104 17.44 5.71 15.59
C LYS A 104 18.75 5.32 16.28
N ASP A 105 18.94 5.84 17.48
CA ASP A 105 20.12 5.60 18.31
C ASP A 105 19.83 4.58 19.43
N SER A 106 18.71 3.85 19.36
CA SER A 106 18.42 2.79 20.33
C SER A 106 19.27 1.55 20.03
N GLY A 107 19.80 0.93 21.09
CA GLY A 107 20.37 -0.41 21.02
C GLY A 107 19.31 -1.51 21.00
N ASP A 108 18.03 -1.14 20.92
CA ASP A 108 16.91 -2.08 21.01
C ASP A 108 16.62 -2.73 19.65
N GLU A 109 16.70 -4.05 19.63
CA GLU A 109 16.46 -4.88 18.44
C GLU A 109 15.05 -5.49 18.42
N VAL A 110 14.21 -5.20 19.42
CA VAL A 110 12.91 -5.87 19.61
C VAL A 110 11.80 -4.86 19.90
N LEU A 111 10.94 -4.63 18.91
CA LEU A 111 9.73 -3.83 19.07
C LEU A 111 8.54 -4.71 19.48
N HIS A 112 7.90 -4.35 20.60
CA HIS A 112 6.57 -4.87 20.94
C HIS A 112 5.52 -3.93 20.37
N LEU A 113 4.69 -4.43 19.45
CA LEU A 113 3.62 -3.69 18.80
C LEU A 113 2.29 -3.99 19.50
N GLU A 114 1.79 -3.01 20.25
CA GLU A 114 0.44 -3.06 20.83
C GLU A 114 -0.60 -2.76 19.75
N ILE A 115 -1.56 -3.67 19.56
CA ILE A 115 -2.54 -3.64 18.48
C ILE A 115 -3.93 -3.52 19.08
N ASN A 116 -4.59 -2.39 18.78
CA ASN A 116 -5.94 -2.07 19.25
C ASN A 116 -7.02 -2.25 18.16
N ASP A 117 -6.63 -2.54 16.91
CA ASP A 117 -7.59 -2.84 15.85
C ASP A 117 -7.78 -4.36 15.71
N GLU A 118 -8.98 -4.82 16.08
CA GLU A 118 -9.41 -6.22 16.08
C GLU A 118 -9.34 -6.91 14.71
N ASN A 119 -9.25 -6.14 13.61
CA ASN A 119 -9.12 -6.69 12.27
C ASN A 119 -7.68 -7.09 11.92
N VAL A 120 -6.66 -6.61 12.64
CA VAL A 120 -5.27 -6.97 12.34
C VAL A 120 -5.02 -8.41 12.80
N THR A 121 -4.68 -9.28 11.85
CA THR A 121 -4.42 -10.70 12.11
C THR A 121 -2.93 -11.05 11.96
N ILE A 122 -2.52 -12.21 12.49
CA ILE A 122 -1.17 -12.74 12.34
C ILE A 122 -0.88 -13.01 10.86
N GLU A 123 -1.86 -13.55 10.13
CA GLU A 123 -1.81 -13.83 8.70
C GLU A 123 -1.64 -12.54 7.88
N GLY A 124 -2.38 -11.48 8.25
CA GLY A 124 -2.28 -10.16 7.63
C GLY A 124 -0.90 -9.53 7.82
N LEU A 125 -0.39 -9.51 9.06
CA LEU A 125 0.97 -9.05 9.37
C LEU A 125 2.03 -9.86 8.61
N ASN A 126 1.89 -11.18 8.58
CA ASN A 126 2.82 -12.07 7.90
C ASN A 126 2.82 -11.86 6.38
N ALA A 127 1.66 -11.67 5.75
CA ALA A 127 1.55 -11.34 4.33
C ALA A 127 2.17 -9.98 4.00
N VAL A 128 1.90 -8.95 4.83
CA VAL A 128 2.45 -7.61 4.66
C VAL A 128 3.96 -7.59 4.83
N PHE A 129 4.50 -8.14 5.93
CA PHE A 129 5.96 -8.23 6.12
C PHE A 129 6.63 -9.10 5.05
N GLY A 130 6.01 -10.20 4.64
CA GLY A 130 6.52 -11.04 3.55
C GLY A 130 6.61 -10.31 2.21
N SER A 131 5.65 -9.43 1.92
CA SER A 131 5.64 -8.59 0.71
C SER A 131 6.75 -7.53 0.66
N LEU A 132 7.45 -7.27 1.77
CA LEU A 132 8.66 -6.44 1.77
C LEU A 132 9.84 -7.16 1.09
N TYR A 133 9.90 -8.48 1.21
CA TYR A 133 10.98 -9.34 0.71
C TYR A 133 10.65 -10.00 -0.64
N ASN A 134 9.38 -10.02 -1.02
CA ASN A 134 8.89 -10.53 -2.29
C ASN A 134 8.02 -9.48 -2.98
N ASN A 135 8.29 -9.17 -4.25
CA ASN A 135 7.56 -8.15 -5.03
C ASN A 135 6.12 -8.59 -5.42
N GLU A 136 5.54 -9.53 -4.69
CA GLU A 136 4.26 -10.18 -4.95
C GLU A 136 3.59 -10.51 -3.60
N ILE A 137 2.31 -10.17 -3.47
CA ILE A 137 1.49 -10.50 -2.29
C ILE A 137 0.25 -11.27 -2.74
N LEU A 138 -0.05 -12.37 -2.06
CA LEU A 138 -1.28 -13.12 -2.27
C LEU A 138 -2.41 -12.42 -1.52
N LEU A 139 -3.36 -11.85 -2.26
CA LEU A 139 -4.60 -11.32 -1.70
C LEU A 139 -5.73 -12.33 -1.93
N ASP A 140 -6.47 -12.60 -0.86
CA ASP A 140 -7.63 -13.47 -0.85
C ASP A 140 -8.82 -12.70 -0.25
N VAL A 141 -10.00 -12.84 -0.86
CA VAL A 141 -11.22 -12.11 -0.52
C VAL A 141 -11.70 -12.39 0.91
N GLU A 142 -11.44 -13.58 1.45
CA GLU A 142 -11.81 -13.93 2.83
C GLU A 142 -10.90 -13.22 3.85
N ASN A 143 -9.60 -13.12 3.54
CA ASN A 143 -8.58 -12.59 4.45
C ASN A 143 -8.16 -11.13 4.18
N ILE A 144 -8.67 -10.50 3.11
CA ILE A 144 -8.28 -9.16 2.65
C ILE A 144 -8.45 -8.06 3.72
N GLY A 145 -9.44 -8.20 4.62
CA GLY A 145 -9.65 -7.27 5.72
C GLY A 145 -8.46 -7.23 6.69
N GLY A 146 -7.87 -8.38 7.00
CA GLY A 146 -6.70 -8.47 7.89
C GLY A 146 -5.39 -8.04 7.23
N ILE A 147 -5.23 -8.33 5.94
CA ILE A 147 -4.09 -7.82 5.15
C ILE A 147 -4.15 -6.29 5.05
N LEU A 148 -5.33 -5.73 4.76
CA LEU A 148 -5.57 -4.29 4.72
C LEU A 148 -5.28 -3.65 6.09
N ALA A 149 -5.81 -4.21 7.17
CA ALA A 149 -5.61 -3.71 8.53
C ALA A 149 -4.12 -3.67 8.91
N ALA A 150 -3.39 -4.75 8.61
CA ALA A 150 -1.94 -4.83 8.81
C ALA A 150 -1.18 -3.80 7.94
N ALA A 151 -1.57 -3.61 6.67
CA ALA A 151 -0.96 -2.64 5.77
C ALA A 151 -1.18 -1.19 6.24
N PHE A 152 -2.36 -0.88 6.79
CA PHE A 152 -2.64 0.41 7.44
C PHE A 152 -1.83 0.61 8.72
N LEU A 153 -1.73 -0.41 9.58
CA LEU A 153 -0.98 -0.34 10.83
C LEU A 153 0.50 0.02 10.60
N VAL A 154 1.12 -0.54 9.56
CA VAL A 154 2.52 -0.27 9.22
C VAL A 154 2.70 0.89 8.23
N GLY A 155 1.62 1.35 7.58
CA GLY A 155 1.64 2.40 6.56
C GLY A 155 2.38 1.97 5.28
N LEU A 156 1.91 0.89 4.64
CA LEU A 156 2.40 0.37 3.36
C LEU A 156 1.35 0.58 2.25
N ASP A 157 1.33 1.80 1.68
CA ASP A 157 0.30 2.26 0.75
C ASP A 157 0.10 1.37 -0.49
N SER A 158 1.18 0.77 -1.02
CA SER A 158 1.12 -0.12 -2.19
C SER A 158 0.25 -1.36 -1.97
N VAL A 159 0.19 -1.87 -0.73
CA VAL A 159 -0.68 -3.00 -0.37
C VAL A 159 -2.10 -2.50 -0.06
N ILE A 160 -2.24 -1.32 0.55
CA ILE A 160 -3.54 -0.68 0.79
C ILE A 160 -4.29 -0.46 -0.53
N ASP A 161 -3.63 0.13 -1.53
CA ASP A 161 -4.18 0.38 -2.86
C ASP A 161 -4.62 -0.92 -3.55
N ARG A 162 -3.78 -1.96 -3.48
CA ARG A 162 -4.10 -3.25 -4.12
C ARG A 162 -5.24 -3.98 -3.41
N CYS A 163 -5.35 -3.86 -2.09
CA CYS A 163 -6.50 -4.36 -1.34
C CYS A 163 -7.78 -3.59 -1.72
N SER A 164 -7.73 -2.26 -1.75
CA SER A 164 -8.83 -1.38 -2.16
C SER A 164 -9.33 -1.69 -3.58
N GLU A 165 -8.42 -1.99 -4.50
CA GLU A 165 -8.74 -2.44 -5.85
C GLU A 165 -9.44 -3.81 -5.87
N MET A 166 -8.86 -4.84 -5.26
CA MET A 166 -9.48 -6.18 -5.23
C MET A 166 -10.85 -6.17 -4.54
N MET A 167 -11.02 -5.41 -3.45
CA MET A 167 -12.33 -5.23 -2.81
C MET A 167 -13.36 -4.55 -3.74
N SER A 168 -12.92 -3.56 -4.53
CA SER A 168 -13.79 -2.85 -5.48
C SER A 168 -14.17 -3.71 -6.70
N GLU A 169 -13.26 -4.56 -7.17
CA GLU A 169 -13.50 -5.45 -8.30
C GLU A 169 -14.31 -6.69 -7.90
N GLY A 170 -13.98 -7.30 -6.75
CA GLY A 170 -14.61 -8.50 -6.19
C GLY A 170 -15.88 -8.25 -5.37
N MET A 171 -16.50 -7.07 -5.48
CA MET A 171 -17.71 -6.73 -4.73
C MET A 171 -18.95 -7.48 -5.25
N THR A 172 -19.58 -8.26 -4.37
CA THR A 172 -20.77 -9.09 -4.61
C THR A 172 -21.82 -8.86 -3.52
N MET A 173 -23.07 -9.28 -3.74
CA MET A 173 -24.12 -9.14 -2.72
C MET A 173 -23.83 -9.92 -1.42
N HIS A 174 -22.90 -10.89 -1.43
CA HIS A 174 -22.51 -11.64 -0.24
C HIS A 174 -21.48 -10.89 0.63
N ASN A 175 -20.61 -10.07 0.05
CA ASN A 175 -19.54 -9.37 0.76
C ASN A 175 -19.72 -7.84 0.83
N VAL A 176 -20.69 -7.26 0.10
CA VAL A 176 -20.91 -5.81 -0.04
C VAL A 176 -21.03 -5.05 1.28
N ILE A 177 -21.70 -5.62 2.29
CA ILE A 177 -21.85 -4.97 3.62
C ILE A 177 -20.53 -4.99 4.39
N ASN A 178 -19.82 -6.12 4.40
CA ASN A 178 -18.52 -6.26 5.05
C ASN A 178 -17.49 -5.31 4.41
N PHE A 179 -17.42 -5.30 3.07
CA PHE A 179 -16.53 -4.41 2.33
C PHE A 179 -16.85 -2.93 2.58
N TYR A 180 -18.13 -2.56 2.73
CA TYR A 180 -18.50 -1.20 3.10
C TYR A 180 -18.07 -0.83 4.53
N GLN A 181 -18.27 -1.72 5.51
CA GLN A 181 -17.84 -1.50 6.89
C GLN A 181 -16.32 -1.33 7.01
N ILE A 182 -15.56 -2.18 6.31
CA ILE A 182 -14.10 -2.08 6.20
C ILE A 182 -13.73 -0.74 5.51
N ALA A 183 -14.41 -0.36 4.43
CA ALA A 183 -14.12 0.87 3.70
C ALA A 183 -14.45 2.16 4.47
N GLU A 184 -15.44 2.16 5.37
CA GLU A 184 -15.66 3.28 6.29
C GLU A 184 -14.56 3.32 7.37
N ARG A 185 -14.17 2.16 7.95
CA ARG A 185 -13.11 2.09 8.99
C ARG A 185 -11.75 2.59 8.48
N TYR A 186 -11.38 2.19 7.26
CA TYR A 186 -10.09 2.50 6.64
C TYR A 186 -10.16 3.60 5.56
N ALA A 187 -11.27 4.36 5.51
CA ALA A 187 -11.49 5.47 4.59
C ALA A 187 -11.26 5.15 3.07
N LEU A 188 -11.52 3.92 2.64
CA LEU A 188 -11.28 3.45 1.27
C LEU A 188 -12.30 4.01 0.26
N LEU A 189 -12.04 5.21 -0.27
CA LEU A 189 -12.95 5.93 -1.18
C LEU A 189 -13.37 5.09 -2.40
N LYS A 190 -12.44 4.41 -3.09
CA LYS A 190 -12.72 3.54 -4.26
C LYS A 190 -13.77 2.48 -3.96
N VAL A 191 -13.70 1.85 -2.77
CA VAL A 191 -14.65 0.83 -2.32
C VAL A 191 -16.01 1.45 -1.96
N ARG A 192 -16.05 2.64 -1.35
CA ARG A 192 -17.29 3.37 -1.00
C ARG A 192 -18.05 3.86 -2.25
N GLU A 193 -17.31 4.34 -3.25
CA GLU A 193 -17.87 4.71 -4.56
C GLU A 193 -18.44 3.47 -5.27
N LYS A 194 -17.70 2.36 -5.25
CA LYS A 194 -18.18 1.08 -5.80
C LYS A 194 -19.44 0.59 -5.11
N PHE A 195 -19.48 0.64 -3.77
CA PHE A 195 -20.67 0.31 -2.97
C PHE A 195 -21.86 1.15 -3.43
N SER A 196 -21.69 2.46 -3.55
CA SER A 196 -22.75 3.40 -3.97
C SER A 196 -23.28 3.07 -5.37
N GLN A 197 -22.41 2.71 -6.31
CA GLN A 197 -22.80 2.26 -7.65
C GLN A 197 -23.55 0.92 -7.63
N VAL A 198 -23.10 -0.06 -6.84
CA VAL A 198 -23.74 -1.38 -6.73
C VAL A 198 -25.11 -1.27 -6.06
N PHE A 199 -25.19 -0.52 -4.97
CA PHE A 199 -26.42 -0.30 -4.21
C PHE A 199 -27.44 0.51 -5.04
N GLY A 200 -27.02 1.62 -5.65
CA GLY A 200 -27.89 2.43 -6.50
C GLY A 200 -28.45 1.67 -7.70
N ASN A 201 -27.59 0.95 -8.43
CA ASN A 201 -28.01 0.26 -9.66
C ASN A 201 -28.74 -1.08 -9.43
N LYS A 202 -28.56 -1.73 -8.28
CA LYS A 202 -29.13 -3.08 -8.02
C LYS A 202 -30.12 -3.17 -6.86
N PHE A 203 -30.15 -2.19 -5.95
CA PHE A 203 -31.01 -2.27 -4.76
C PHE A 203 -32.19 -1.29 -4.83
N LEU A 204 -31.97 -0.03 -5.23
CA LEU A 204 -33.05 0.96 -5.34
C LEU A 204 -34.23 0.49 -6.21
N PRO A 205 -34.04 -0.06 -7.43
CA PRO A 205 -35.17 -0.49 -8.27
C PRO A 205 -36.01 -1.61 -7.63
N PHE A 206 -35.37 -2.53 -6.90
CA PHE A 206 -36.08 -3.62 -6.21
C PHE A 206 -36.86 -3.12 -4.99
N TYR A 207 -36.31 -2.15 -4.25
CA TYR A 207 -36.98 -1.54 -3.10
C TYR A 207 -38.18 -0.67 -3.52
N GLU A 208 -38.04 0.08 -4.61
CA GLU A 208 -39.14 0.87 -5.17
C GLU A 208 -40.27 -0.04 -5.67
N MET A 209 -39.94 -1.13 -6.38
CA MET A 209 -40.93 -2.12 -6.84
C MET A 209 -41.68 -2.83 -5.72
N SER A 210 -41.04 -3.15 -4.57
CA SER A 210 -41.76 -3.77 -3.45
C SER A 210 -42.71 -2.79 -2.76
N GLN A 211 -42.31 -1.53 -2.62
CA GLN A 211 -43.17 -0.47 -2.06
C GLN A 211 -44.40 -0.15 -2.92
N ASP A 212 -44.29 -0.24 -4.24
CA ASP A 212 -45.44 -0.08 -5.15
C ASP A 212 -46.37 -1.30 -5.15
N THR A 213 -45.88 -2.48 -4.74
CA THR A 213 -46.72 -3.68 -4.59
C THR A 213 -47.57 -3.58 -3.32
N GLU A 214 -46.97 -3.20 -2.18
CA GLU A 214 -47.66 -3.04 -0.88
C GLU A 214 -48.68 -1.87 -0.84
N ARG A 215 -48.72 -0.99 -1.85
CA ARG A 215 -49.68 0.13 -1.94
C ARG A 215 -50.87 -0.13 -2.85
N ASN A 216 -50.88 -1.25 -3.57
CA ASN A 216 -51.93 -1.63 -4.51
C ASN A 216 -52.75 -2.86 -4.06
N GLU A 217 -52.59 -3.28 -2.81
CA GLU A 217 -53.42 -4.24 -2.07
C GLU A 217 -54.24 -3.55 -0.96
#